data_AF-F1CGV9-F1
#
_entry.id   AF-F1CGV9-F1
#
_cell.length_a   1.000
_cell.length_b   1.000
_cell.length_c   1.000
_cell.angle_alpha   90.00
_cell.angle_beta   90.00
_cell.angle_gamma   90.00
#
_symmetry.space_group_name_H-M   'P 1'
#
loop_
_entity.id
_entity.type
_entity.pdbx_description
1 polymer ?
#
loop_
_entity_poly.entity_id
_entity_poly.type
_entity_poly.pdbx_seq_one_letter_code
_entity_poly.pdbx_strand_id
1 'polypeptide(L)'
;MALGLQLWRQVLAGLLLCVCVGRWAEAGKVLVVPMEGSHWLSMREAVQELHARGHQAVVLSPEVNVHIKAEDFFTMKTYAIPYTQDDFNYFLMGSFNMFFERVHFLTLFWKTMTATKNLSLAFERSCEALLYNKDLIRDLNASSFDVVLTDPVYPCGAVLAKYLSIPAVFFLRFLPCDLDVEGTACPNPFSYVPKLLTRNSDHMTFFQRVKNMLYPPSLKYLCHFSFTPYARMASELLQRDVSLGEIFGSASVWLFRGDFVMDYPRPIMPNMVFIGGFNCGNKKPLSQEFEAYVNASGEHGIVIFSLGSMVSEIPEQKAMEIADALGKIPQTVLWRYTGTPPPNLAKNTKLVKWLPQNDLLGHPKTRAFITHSGSHGVYEGICNGVPMVMMPLFGDQMDNAKRMETRGAGITLNVLEMSSGDLENALKAVINEKSYKENIMRLSRLHKDRPIEPLDLAVFWVEFVMRHKGASHLRPAAHDLTWYQYHSLDVIGFLLAVTLTVIFITFKACAFTFRKCFGKKERVKKSHKSKTH
;
A
#
# COMPACT_ATOMS: atom_id res chain seq x y z
N MET A 1 -55.94 3.12 -42.08
CA MET A 1 -54.55 3.61 -42.09
C MET A 1 -54.18 4.51 -40.90
N ALA A 2 -55.13 5.22 -40.25
CA ALA A 2 -54.82 6.16 -39.15
C ALA A 2 -54.32 5.52 -37.83
N LEU A 3 -54.81 4.33 -37.45
CA LEU A 3 -54.39 3.65 -36.20
C LEU A 3 -52.93 3.14 -36.21
N GLY A 4 -52.40 2.76 -37.37
CA GLY A 4 -51.02 2.26 -37.49
C GLY A 4 -49.96 3.34 -37.26
N LEU A 5 -50.23 4.59 -37.69
CA LEU A 5 -49.34 5.73 -37.48
C LEU A 5 -49.24 6.16 -36.01
N GLN A 6 -50.31 5.97 -35.24
CA GLN A 6 -50.37 6.39 -33.83
C GLN A 6 -49.58 5.43 -32.93
N LEU A 7 -49.64 4.13 -33.23
CA LEU A 7 -48.82 3.11 -32.56
C LEU A 7 -47.32 3.33 -32.84
N TRP A 8 -46.97 3.64 -34.10
CA TRP A 8 -45.59 3.96 -34.49
C TRP A 8 -45.04 5.18 -33.75
N ARG A 9 -45.85 6.25 -33.59
CA ARG A 9 -45.44 7.45 -32.83
C ARG A 9 -45.21 7.16 -31.35
N GLN A 10 -46.02 6.29 -30.74
CA GLN A 10 -45.84 5.91 -29.33
C GLN A 10 -44.61 5.02 -29.13
N VAL A 11 -44.34 4.10 -30.06
CA VAL A 11 -43.12 3.27 -30.04
C VAL A 11 -41.87 4.12 -30.26
N LEU A 12 -41.89 5.06 -31.21
CA LEU A 12 -40.80 6.02 -31.43
C LEU A 12 -40.58 6.94 -30.23
N ALA A 13 -41.65 7.43 -29.60
CA ALA A 13 -41.54 8.23 -28.39
C ALA A 13 -40.98 7.42 -27.21
N GLY A 14 -41.37 6.15 -27.06
CA GLY A 14 -40.81 5.24 -26.06
C GLY A 14 -39.33 4.94 -26.30
N LEU A 15 -38.92 4.72 -27.55
CA LEU A 15 -37.52 4.53 -27.94
C LEU A 15 -36.69 5.80 -27.72
N LEU A 16 -37.20 6.98 -28.07
CA LEU A 16 -36.56 8.27 -27.79
C LEU A 16 -36.43 8.52 -26.28
N LEU A 17 -37.44 8.19 -25.48
CA LEU A 17 -37.36 8.22 -24.02
C LEU A 17 -36.31 7.22 -23.49
N CYS A 18 -36.20 6.01 -24.05
CA CYS A 18 -35.13 5.09 -23.67
C CYS A 18 -33.73 5.61 -24.04
N VAL A 19 -33.57 6.29 -25.18
CA VAL A 19 -32.30 6.91 -25.60
C VAL A 19 -31.97 8.17 -24.78
N CYS A 20 -32.97 8.90 -24.30
CA CYS A 20 -32.79 10.11 -23.49
C CYS A 20 -32.71 9.85 -21.97
N VAL A 21 -33.25 8.73 -21.49
CA VAL A 21 -33.30 8.37 -20.04
C VAL A 21 -32.29 7.28 -19.68
N GLY A 22 -31.74 6.56 -20.67
CA GLY A 22 -30.54 5.78 -20.45
C GLY A 22 -29.41 6.74 -20.06
N ARG A 23 -28.85 6.60 -18.86
CA ARG A 23 -27.47 7.05 -18.63
C ARG A 23 -26.68 6.49 -19.80
N TRP A 24 -26.05 7.35 -20.60
CA TRP A 24 -25.15 6.89 -21.64
C TRP A 24 -24.13 6.03 -20.90
N ALA A 25 -24.24 4.71 -21.03
CA ALA A 25 -23.33 3.79 -20.40
C ALA A 25 -22.03 3.94 -21.19
N GLU A 26 -21.20 4.88 -20.77
CA GLU A 26 -19.86 5.06 -21.32
C GLU A 26 -19.02 3.86 -20.90
N ALA A 27 -19.07 2.81 -21.72
CA ALA A 27 -18.21 1.65 -21.60
C ALA A 27 -16.78 2.05 -21.97
N GLY A 28 -15.99 2.44 -20.96
CA GLY A 28 -14.56 2.67 -21.10
C GLY A 28 -13.73 1.39 -21.24
N LYS A 29 -12.55 1.51 -21.85
CA LYS A 29 -11.58 0.41 -22.00
C LYS A 29 -10.39 0.60 -21.06
N VAL A 30 -10.21 -0.35 -20.15
CA VAL A 30 -9.22 -0.31 -19.06
C VAL A 30 -8.05 -1.23 -19.40
N LEU A 31 -6.83 -0.69 -19.43
CA LEU A 31 -5.62 -1.49 -19.46
C LEU A 31 -5.19 -1.77 -18.02
N VAL A 32 -5.11 -3.04 -17.65
CA VAL A 32 -4.75 -3.47 -16.29
C VAL A 32 -3.34 -4.04 -16.31
N VAL A 33 -2.44 -3.43 -15.53
CA VAL A 33 -1.07 -3.91 -15.34
C VAL A 33 -0.89 -4.26 -13.86
N PRO A 34 -1.18 -5.50 -13.46
CA PRO A 34 -1.24 -5.91 -12.07
C PRO A 34 0.13 -6.24 -11.49
N MET A 35 0.14 -6.53 -10.19
CA MET A 35 1.24 -7.21 -9.50
C MET A 35 0.75 -8.55 -8.96
N GLU A 36 1.62 -9.56 -8.92
CA GLU A 36 1.31 -10.91 -8.43
C GLU A 36 0.94 -10.96 -6.93
N GLY A 37 0.49 -12.13 -6.48
CA GLY A 37 0.19 -12.37 -5.08
C GLY A 37 -1.12 -11.72 -4.63
N SER A 38 -1.15 -11.20 -3.42
CA SER A 38 -2.33 -10.52 -2.85
C SER A 38 -2.68 -9.22 -3.59
N HIS A 39 -1.73 -8.61 -4.30
CA HIS A 39 -1.97 -7.39 -5.08
C HIS A 39 -2.97 -7.65 -6.21
N TRP A 40 -2.79 -8.73 -6.96
CA TRP A 40 -3.73 -9.15 -7.99
C TRP A 40 -5.08 -9.56 -7.40
N LEU A 41 -5.09 -10.38 -6.34
CA LEU A 41 -6.35 -10.83 -5.71
C LEU A 41 -7.25 -9.65 -5.33
N SER A 42 -6.65 -8.56 -4.86
CA SER A 42 -7.33 -7.28 -4.63
C SER A 42 -7.82 -6.60 -5.90
N MET A 43 -6.91 -6.37 -6.84
CA MET A 43 -7.21 -5.61 -8.05
C MET A 43 -8.27 -6.32 -8.91
N ARG A 44 -8.28 -7.65 -8.90
CA ARG A 44 -9.26 -8.50 -9.56
C ARG A 44 -10.69 -8.16 -9.15
N GLU A 45 -10.97 -7.84 -7.89
CA GLU A 45 -12.32 -7.44 -7.46
C GLU A 45 -12.74 -6.09 -8.07
N ALA A 46 -11.81 -5.13 -8.17
CA ALA A 46 -12.06 -3.86 -8.84
C ALA A 46 -12.28 -4.05 -10.36
N VAL A 47 -11.53 -4.96 -10.99
CA VAL A 47 -11.71 -5.33 -12.40
C VAL A 47 -13.06 -6.01 -12.62
N GLN A 48 -13.47 -6.88 -11.70
CA GLN A 48 -14.78 -7.53 -11.76
C GLN A 48 -15.93 -6.52 -11.63
N GLU A 49 -15.82 -5.55 -10.73
CA GLU A 49 -16.83 -4.50 -10.58
C GLU A 49 -16.85 -3.56 -11.80
N LEU A 50 -15.69 -3.19 -12.35
CA LEU A 50 -15.61 -2.44 -13.61
C LEU A 50 -16.33 -3.18 -14.75
N HIS A 51 -16.13 -4.49 -14.85
CA HIS A 51 -16.83 -5.31 -15.83
C HIS A 51 -18.35 -5.35 -15.58
N ALA A 52 -18.78 -5.51 -14.32
CA ALA A 52 -20.20 -5.48 -13.95
C ALA A 52 -20.89 -4.14 -14.33
N ARG A 53 -20.12 -3.06 -14.39
CA ARG A 53 -20.56 -1.73 -14.84
C ARG A 53 -20.42 -1.49 -16.36
N GLY A 54 -20.03 -2.51 -17.11
CA GLY A 54 -19.98 -2.50 -18.58
C GLY A 54 -18.63 -2.11 -19.18
N HIS A 55 -17.57 -1.96 -18.38
CA HIS A 55 -16.24 -1.64 -18.89
C HIS A 55 -15.53 -2.87 -19.46
N GLN A 56 -14.68 -2.66 -20.47
CA GLN A 56 -13.84 -3.69 -21.04
C GLN A 56 -12.44 -3.64 -20.43
N ALA A 57 -12.02 -4.70 -19.73
CA ALA A 57 -10.69 -4.79 -19.15
C ALA A 57 -9.77 -5.70 -19.99
N VAL A 58 -8.55 -5.24 -20.24
CA VAL A 58 -7.45 -6.07 -20.77
C VAL A 58 -6.39 -6.19 -19.71
N VAL A 59 -6.14 -7.39 -19.21
CA VAL A 59 -5.15 -7.68 -18.16
C VAL A 59 -3.88 -8.20 -18.81
N LEU A 60 -2.76 -7.52 -18.59
CA LEU A 60 -1.44 -8.00 -19.00
C LEU A 60 -0.91 -8.99 -17.95
N SER A 61 -0.44 -10.14 -18.41
CA SER A 61 0.15 -11.16 -17.54
C SER A 61 1.43 -11.72 -18.17
N PRO A 62 2.51 -11.90 -17.40
CA PRO A 62 3.58 -12.78 -17.84
C PRO A 62 3.07 -14.22 -17.95
N GLU A 63 3.67 -15.02 -18.83
CA GLU A 63 3.36 -16.46 -18.98
C GLU A 63 3.59 -17.24 -17.67
N VAL A 64 4.59 -16.84 -16.89
CA VAL A 64 4.85 -17.35 -15.53
C VAL A 64 4.18 -16.42 -14.52
N ASN A 65 3.18 -16.94 -13.79
CA ASN A 65 2.40 -16.21 -12.79
C ASN A 65 2.02 -17.12 -11.63
N VAL A 66 1.56 -16.54 -10.51
CA VAL A 66 1.05 -17.30 -9.36
C VAL A 66 -0.47 -17.37 -9.41
N HIS A 67 -1.12 -16.21 -9.50
CA HIS A 67 -2.57 -16.11 -9.28
C HIS A 67 -3.35 -15.50 -10.46
N ILE A 68 -2.67 -14.99 -11.48
CA ILE A 68 -3.33 -14.36 -12.64
C ILE A 68 -3.80 -15.46 -13.60
N LYS A 69 -5.10 -15.79 -13.57
CA LYS A 69 -5.73 -16.82 -14.43
C LYS A 69 -6.80 -16.21 -15.32
N ALA A 70 -7.03 -16.81 -16.49
CA ALA A 70 -8.05 -16.34 -17.42
C ALA A 70 -9.45 -16.52 -16.83
N GLU A 71 -10.30 -15.51 -17.00
CA GLU A 71 -11.68 -15.47 -16.49
C GLU A 71 -12.58 -14.73 -17.46
N ASP A 72 -13.89 -14.96 -17.39
CA ASP A 72 -14.84 -14.49 -18.42
C ASP A 72 -15.08 -12.97 -18.41
N PHE A 73 -14.68 -12.26 -17.34
CA PHE A 73 -14.95 -10.83 -17.17
C PHE A 73 -13.80 -9.91 -17.63
N PHE A 74 -12.70 -10.45 -18.16
CA PHE A 74 -11.64 -9.64 -18.77
C PHE A 74 -10.91 -10.41 -19.87
N THR A 75 -10.28 -9.68 -20.79
CA THR A 75 -9.38 -10.28 -21.77
C THR A 75 -7.98 -10.35 -21.20
N MET A 76 -7.40 -11.55 -21.13
CA MET A 76 -6.00 -11.72 -20.76
C MET A 76 -5.10 -11.63 -21.99
N LYS A 77 -4.03 -10.82 -21.92
CA LYS A 77 -2.94 -10.83 -22.89
C LYS A 77 -1.65 -11.25 -22.21
N THR A 78 -1.07 -12.34 -22.69
CA THR A 78 0.17 -12.90 -22.15
C THR A 78 1.40 -12.42 -22.92
N TYR A 79 2.53 -12.33 -22.23
CA TYR A 79 3.83 -12.08 -22.85
C TYR A 79 4.91 -13.01 -22.29
N ALA A 80 5.81 -13.44 -23.18
CA ALA A 80 6.92 -14.33 -22.84
C ALA A 80 7.96 -13.60 -21.99
N ILE A 81 8.61 -14.35 -21.11
CA ILE A 81 9.62 -13.85 -20.16
C ILE A 81 10.83 -14.77 -20.11
N PRO A 82 12.02 -14.27 -19.71
CA PRO A 82 13.27 -15.01 -19.85
C PRO A 82 13.60 -15.95 -18.66
N TYR A 83 12.59 -16.43 -17.92
CA TYR A 83 12.78 -17.34 -16.78
C TYR A 83 11.61 -18.31 -16.64
N THR A 84 11.86 -19.45 -16.00
CA THR A 84 10.89 -20.54 -15.84
C THR A 84 9.99 -20.35 -14.61
N GLN A 85 8.93 -21.16 -14.50
CA GLN A 85 8.10 -21.21 -13.29
C GLN A 85 8.90 -21.62 -12.05
N ASP A 86 9.87 -22.53 -12.20
CA ASP A 86 10.71 -22.99 -11.09
C ASP A 86 11.67 -21.88 -10.62
N ASP A 87 12.26 -21.13 -11.55
CA ASP A 87 13.09 -19.96 -11.21
C ASP A 87 12.27 -18.93 -10.43
N PHE A 88 11.06 -18.63 -10.91
CA PHE A 88 10.16 -17.67 -10.26
C PHE A 88 9.71 -18.13 -8.87
N ASN A 89 9.33 -19.40 -8.74
CA ASN A 89 8.99 -20.00 -7.46
C ASN A 89 10.18 -20.00 -6.50
N TYR A 90 11.40 -20.24 -6.98
CA TYR A 90 12.61 -20.15 -6.17
C TYR A 90 12.85 -18.72 -5.67
N PHE A 91 12.72 -17.71 -6.53
CA PHE A 91 12.87 -16.30 -6.15
C PHE A 91 11.80 -15.86 -5.14
N LEU A 92 10.55 -16.31 -5.30
CA LEU A 92 9.45 -15.97 -4.38
C LEU A 92 9.47 -16.80 -3.09
N MET A 93 9.38 -18.12 -3.18
CA MET A 93 9.22 -19.01 -2.01
C MET A 93 10.51 -19.17 -1.21
N GLY A 94 11.67 -19.22 -1.87
CA GLY A 94 12.98 -19.23 -1.19
C GLY A 94 13.17 -18.01 -0.29
N SER A 95 12.60 -16.87 -0.69
CA SER A 95 12.61 -15.62 0.08
C SER A 95 11.69 -15.64 1.30
N PHE A 96 10.70 -16.54 1.38
CA PHE A 96 9.79 -16.59 2.54
C PHE A 96 10.23 -17.60 3.60
N ASN A 97 10.78 -18.75 3.20
CA ASN A 97 11.27 -19.76 4.14
C ASN A 97 12.40 -19.21 5.04
N MET A 98 13.22 -18.29 4.52
CA MET A 98 14.28 -17.67 5.29
C MET A 98 13.80 -16.86 6.51
N PHE A 99 12.54 -16.38 6.54
CA PHE A 99 11.98 -15.67 7.69
C PHE A 99 11.67 -16.58 8.88
N PHE A 100 11.69 -17.90 8.68
CA PHE A 100 11.54 -18.88 9.74
C PHE A 100 12.89 -19.40 10.29
N GLU A 101 14.01 -18.95 9.71
CA GLU A 101 15.35 -19.37 10.16
C GLU A 101 15.83 -18.57 11.38
N ARG A 102 16.39 -19.27 12.37
CA ARG A 102 17.08 -18.64 13.50
C ARG A 102 18.55 -18.40 13.16
N VAL A 103 18.83 -17.28 12.50
CA VAL A 103 20.19 -16.85 12.16
C VAL A 103 20.54 -15.50 12.76
N HIS A 104 21.84 -15.20 12.86
CA HIS A 104 22.30 -13.90 13.32
C HIS A 104 21.77 -12.77 12.42
N PHE A 105 21.47 -11.61 12.99
CA PHE A 105 20.86 -10.47 12.29
C PHE A 105 21.60 -10.08 11.00
N LEU A 106 22.94 -10.05 11.03
CA LEU A 106 23.74 -9.73 9.84
C LEU A 106 23.55 -10.75 8.71
N THR A 107 23.47 -12.04 9.06
CA THR A 107 23.22 -13.11 8.08
C THR A 107 21.83 -12.98 7.48
N LEU A 108 20.82 -12.73 8.32
CA LEU A 108 19.45 -12.47 7.86
C LEU A 108 19.39 -11.25 6.93
N PHE A 109 20.10 -10.17 7.29
CA PHE A 109 20.19 -8.97 6.48
C PHE A 109 20.77 -9.28 5.10
N TRP A 110 21.92 -9.95 5.00
CA TRP A 110 22.53 -10.30 3.71
C TRP A 110 21.66 -11.24 2.86
N LYS A 111 21.01 -12.23 3.49
CA LYS A 111 20.05 -13.10 2.80
C LYS A 111 18.87 -12.28 2.26
N THR A 112 18.33 -11.35 3.05
CA THR A 112 17.19 -10.50 2.67
C THR A 112 17.57 -9.59 1.50
N MET A 113 18.77 -9.02 1.54
CA MET A 113 19.32 -8.21 0.46
C MET A 113 19.47 -9.00 -0.85
N THR A 114 19.95 -10.25 -0.76
CA THR A 114 20.11 -11.13 -1.92
C THR A 114 18.76 -11.54 -2.50
N ALA A 115 17.81 -11.92 -1.65
CA ALA A 115 16.43 -12.22 -2.02
C ALA A 115 15.77 -11.02 -2.73
N THR A 116 15.86 -9.83 -2.13
CA THR A 116 15.32 -8.58 -2.71
C THR A 116 15.95 -8.28 -4.06
N LYS A 117 17.28 -8.42 -4.19
CA LYS A 117 17.99 -8.22 -5.46
C LYS A 117 17.49 -9.17 -6.55
N ASN A 118 17.39 -10.45 -6.25
CA ASN A 118 16.96 -11.46 -7.23
C ASN A 118 15.52 -11.24 -7.67
N LEU A 119 14.63 -10.92 -6.72
CA LEU A 119 13.23 -10.62 -7.02
C LEU A 119 13.09 -9.35 -7.86
N SER A 120 13.80 -8.27 -7.50
CA SER A 120 13.82 -7.03 -8.29
C SER A 120 14.33 -7.26 -9.71
N LEU A 121 15.38 -8.08 -9.90
CA LEU A 121 15.90 -8.42 -11.22
C LEU A 121 14.89 -9.24 -12.05
N ALA A 122 14.14 -10.16 -11.43
CA ALA A 122 13.10 -10.91 -12.12
C ALA A 122 11.99 -9.98 -12.62
N PHE A 123 11.52 -9.06 -11.78
CA PHE A 123 10.51 -8.07 -12.18
C PHE A 123 11.02 -7.05 -13.21
N GLU A 124 12.29 -6.62 -13.09
CA GLU A 124 12.95 -5.78 -14.11
C GLU A 124 12.91 -6.47 -15.48
N ARG A 125 13.38 -7.72 -15.57
CA ARG A 125 13.41 -8.50 -16.81
C ARG A 125 12.01 -8.75 -17.39
N SER A 126 11.03 -9.01 -16.53
CA SER A 126 9.63 -9.11 -16.95
C SER A 126 9.13 -7.80 -17.55
N CYS A 127 9.49 -6.68 -16.94
CA CYS A 127 9.13 -5.36 -17.46
C CYS A 127 9.83 -5.03 -18.78
N GLU A 128 11.12 -5.37 -18.92
CA GLU A 128 11.84 -5.25 -20.19
C GLU A 128 11.15 -6.08 -21.29
N ALA A 129 10.80 -7.33 -20.99
CA ALA A 129 10.11 -8.21 -21.94
C ALA A 129 8.75 -7.65 -22.38
N LEU A 130 8.02 -6.95 -21.49
CA LEU A 130 6.78 -6.27 -21.83
C LEU A 130 7.03 -5.02 -22.68
N LEU A 131 7.88 -4.10 -22.19
CA LEU A 131 8.06 -2.77 -22.77
C LEU A 131 8.78 -2.78 -24.11
N TYR A 132 9.70 -3.73 -24.34
CA TYR A 132 10.45 -3.85 -25.59
C TYR A 132 9.80 -4.83 -26.59
N ASN A 133 8.66 -5.45 -26.26
CA ASN A 133 7.89 -6.24 -27.21
C ASN A 133 7.13 -5.33 -28.19
N LYS A 134 7.73 -5.07 -29.35
CA LYS A 134 7.21 -4.15 -30.36
C LYS A 134 5.82 -4.53 -30.87
N ASP A 135 5.53 -5.82 -31.01
CA ASP A 135 4.22 -6.27 -31.51
C ASP A 135 3.13 -6.06 -30.47
N LEU A 136 3.39 -6.40 -29.21
CA LEU A 136 2.47 -6.14 -28.10
C LEU A 136 2.25 -4.64 -27.93
N ILE A 137 3.30 -3.84 -27.90
CA ILE A 137 3.19 -2.37 -27.78
C ILE A 137 2.39 -1.76 -28.93
N ARG A 138 2.61 -2.22 -30.18
CA ARG A 138 1.83 -1.77 -31.34
C ARG A 138 0.35 -2.08 -31.18
N ASP A 139 0.03 -3.28 -30.73
CA ASP A 139 -1.34 -3.75 -30.48
C ASP A 139 -2.01 -3.00 -29.30
N LEU A 140 -1.26 -2.73 -28.23
CA LEU A 140 -1.75 -1.91 -27.10
C LEU A 140 -2.02 -0.46 -27.52
N ASN A 141 -1.16 0.12 -28.34
CA ASN A 141 -1.35 1.48 -28.86
C ASN A 141 -2.57 1.55 -29.81
N ALA A 142 -2.74 0.54 -30.67
CA ALA A 142 -3.90 0.44 -31.57
C ALA A 142 -5.23 0.17 -30.83
N SER A 143 -5.16 -0.30 -29.58
CA SER A 143 -6.34 -0.67 -28.79
C SER A 143 -7.08 0.50 -28.14
N SER A 144 -6.53 1.73 -28.17
CA SER A 144 -7.16 2.97 -27.66
C SER A 144 -7.77 2.84 -26.26
N PHE A 145 -6.94 2.58 -25.25
CA PHE A 145 -7.37 2.51 -23.86
C PHE A 145 -7.65 3.90 -23.26
N ASP A 146 -8.64 3.99 -22.36
CA ASP A 146 -9.02 5.23 -21.69
C ASP A 146 -8.22 5.50 -20.41
N VAL A 147 -7.78 4.44 -19.74
CA VAL A 147 -7.07 4.51 -18.45
C VAL A 147 -6.19 3.28 -18.26
N VAL A 148 -5.06 3.46 -17.58
CA VAL A 148 -4.26 2.36 -17.04
C VAL A 148 -4.56 2.20 -15.55
N LEU A 149 -5.04 1.04 -15.13
CA LEU A 149 -5.13 0.65 -13.72
C LEU A 149 -3.92 -0.23 -13.37
N THR A 150 -3.05 0.23 -12.49
CA THR A 150 -1.80 -0.49 -12.19
C THR A 150 -1.40 -0.40 -10.73
N ASP A 151 -0.73 -1.44 -10.23
CA ASP A 151 -0.08 -1.41 -8.93
C ASP A 151 1.38 -0.95 -9.13
N PRO A 152 1.77 0.23 -8.61
CA PRO A 152 3.07 0.81 -8.92
C PRO A 152 4.22 0.22 -8.08
N VAL A 153 4.00 -0.83 -7.26
CA VAL A 153 5.06 -1.42 -6.41
C VAL A 153 6.31 -1.85 -7.20
N TYR A 154 6.11 -2.28 -8.44
CA TYR A 154 7.15 -2.28 -9.48
C TYR A 154 6.60 -1.48 -10.66
N PRO A 155 7.20 -0.32 -11.01
CA PRO A 155 6.51 0.71 -11.78
C PRO A 155 6.44 0.43 -13.29
N CYS A 156 6.34 -0.83 -13.71
CA CYS A 156 6.25 -1.19 -15.12
C CYS A 156 4.98 -0.62 -15.78
N GLY A 157 3.83 -0.77 -15.13
CA GLY A 157 2.57 -0.20 -15.62
C GLY A 157 2.57 1.33 -15.62
N ALA A 158 3.27 1.96 -14.67
CA ALA A 158 3.45 3.41 -14.64
C ALA A 158 4.31 3.91 -15.81
N VAL A 159 5.42 3.22 -16.11
CA VAL A 159 6.25 3.50 -17.29
C VAL A 159 5.47 3.29 -18.58
N LEU A 160 4.73 2.17 -18.69
CA LEU A 160 3.90 1.85 -19.85
C LEU A 160 2.83 2.93 -20.08
N ALA A 161 2.11 3.34 -19.03
CA ALA A 161 1.08 4.38 -19.12
C ALA A 161 1.66 5.69 -19.64
N LYS A 162 2.84 6.09 -19.14
CA LYS A 162 3.54 7.29 -19.58
C LYS A 162 4.01 7.19 -21.03
N TYR A 163 4.55 6.04 -21.43
CA TYR A 163 5.00 5.79 -22.79
C TYR A 163 3.84 5.82 -23.80
N LEU A 164 2.70 5.22 -23.45
CA LEU A 164 1.49 5.22 -24.27
C LEU A 164 0.67 6.53 -24.16
N SER A 165 1.07 7.46 -23.28
CA SER A 165 0.34 8.70 -22.99
C SER A 165 -1.12 8.48 -22.54
N ILE A 166 -1.34 7.44 -21.72
CA ILE A 166 -2.65 7.10 -21.15
C ILE A 166 -2.67 7.54 -19.67
N PRO A 167 -3.74 8.19 -19.18
CA PRO A 167 -3.81 8.56 -17.76
C PRO A 167 -3.83 7.31 -16.87
N ALA A 168 -3.07 7.34 -15.78
CA ALA A 168 -2.91 6.21 -14.88
C ALA A 168 -3.65 6.41 -13.55
N VAL A 169 -4.27 5.34 -13.07
CA VAL A 169 -4.77 5.19 -11.70
C VAL A 169 -3.90 4.17 -10.99
N PHE A 170 -3.27 4.59 -9.90
CA PHE A 170 -2.38 3.74 -9.12
C PHE A 170 -3.13 3.09 -7.98
N PHE A 171 -3.14 1.77 -7.95
CA PHE A 171 -3.82 0.97 -6.95
C PHE A 171 -2.77 0.36 -6.03
N LEU A 172 -2.60 0.92 -4.83
CA LEU A 172 -1.39 0.71 -4.03
C LEU A 172 -1.71 0.49 -2.55
N ARG A 173 -0.90 -0.31 -1.84
CA ARG A 173 -0.92 -0.31 -0.35
C ARG A 173 0.10 0.67 0.25
N PHE A 174 1.36 0.57 -0.13
CA PHE A 174 2.46 1.50 0.20
C PHE A 174 3.60 1.30 -0.81
N LEU A 175 4.47 2.30 -0.98
CA LEU A 175 5.79 2.11 -1.61
C LEU A 175 6.89 2.23 -0.55
N PRO A 176 7.95 1.41 -0.61
CA PRO A 176 9.09 1.59 0.26
C PRO A 176 9.82 2.90 -0.09
N CYS A 177 10.68 3.35 0.82
CA CYS A 177 11.61 4.46 0.58
C CYS A 177 10.97 5.81 0.26
N ASP A 178 9.76 6.03 0.77
CA ASP A 178 8.99 7.27 0.57
C ASP A 178 8.70 7.58 -0.92
N LEU A 179 8.77 6.58 -1.82
CA LEU A 179 8.52 6.80 -3.25
C LEU A 179 7.06 7.20 -3.55
N ASP A 180 6.11 6.75 -2.73
CA ASP A 180 4.72 7.19 -2.79
C ASP A 180 4.55 8.64 -2.32
N VAL A 181 5.34 9.07 -1.34
CA VAL A 181 5.39 10.44 -0.83
C VAL A 181 6.01 11.38 -1.88
N GLU A 182 7.12 10.97 -2.50
CA GLU A 182 7.74 11.70 -3.61
C GLU A 182 6.79 11.76 -4.82
N GLY A 183 6.14 10.64 -5.14
CA GLY A 183 5.18 10.55 -6.24
C GLY A 183 3.89 11.34 -6.04
N THR A 184 3.45 11.53 -4.80
CA THR A 184 2.27 12.37 -4.48
C THR A 184 2.64 13.81 -4.17
N ALA A 185 3.93 14.11 -4.00
CA ALA A 185 4.43 15.33 -3.39
C ALA A 185 3.75 15.69 -2.05
N CYS A 186 3.29 14.66 -1.32
CA CYS A 186 2.56 14.83 -0.06
C CYS A 186 3.51 15.20 1.09
N PRO A 187 3.17 16.14 1.99
CA PRO A 187 3.95 16.35 3.20
C PRO A 187 4.04 15.07 4.03
N ASN A 188 5.23 14.75 4.54
CA ASN A 188 5.45 13.55 5.34
C ASN A 188 6.31 13.85 6.59
N PRO A 189 5.72 14.47 7.63
CA PRO A 189 6.47 14.92 8.80
C PRO A 189 6.99 13.76 9.66
N PHE A 190 8.31 13.66 9.81
CA PHE A 190 8.95 12.57 10.59
C PHE A 190 8.70 12.66 12.10
N SER A 191 8.14 13.78 12.57
CA SER A 191 7.86 14.01 13.99
C SER A 191 6.69 13.17 14.52
N TYR A 192 5.73 12.80 13.66
CA TYR A 192 4.55 12.03 14.06
C TYR A 192 4.09 11.00 13.02
N VAL A 193 4.57 11.02 11.78
CA VAL A 193 4.24 9.98 10.79
C VAL A 193 5.28 8.86 10.91
N PRO A 194 4.92 7.67 11.43
CA PRO A 194 5.86 6.57 11.58
C PRO A 194 6.24 5.99 10.22
N LYS A 195 7.53 5.68 10.07
CA LYS A 195 8.12 5.14 8.85
C LYS A 195 8.02 3.62 8.82
N LEU A 196 7.85 3.08 7.62
CA LEU A 196 7.79 1.64 7.39
C LEU A 196 9.00 0.94 8.04
N LEU A 197 8.75 -0.23 8.63
CA LEU A 197 9.70 -1.08 9.35
C LEU A 197 10.22 -0.50 10.68
N THR A 198 9.80 0.70 11.09
CA THR A 198 10.20 1.25 12.39
C THR A 198 9.43 0.65 13.57
N ARG A 199 8.22 0.11 13.33
CA ARG A 199 7.29 -0.38 14.36
C ARG A 199 6.93 0.69 15.39
N ASN A 200 6.92 1.95 14.96
CA ASN A 200 6.52 3.09 15.78
C ASN A 200 5.00 3.35 15.66
N SER A 201 4.42 3.91 16.72
CA SER A 201 3.12 4.60 16.67
C SER A 201 3.28 6.04 16.18
N ASP A 202 2.18 6.74 15.97
CA ASP A 202 2.13 8.19 15.75
C ASP A 202 2.51 9.01 17.00
N HIS A 203 2.31 8.44 18.19
CA HIS A 203 2.87 8.96 19.43
C HIS A 203 4.27 8.38 19.67
N MET A 204 5.32 9.16 19.39
CA MET A 204 6.72 8.76 19.52
C MET A 204 7.46 9.52 20.62
N THR A 205 8.27 8.80 21.39
CA THR A 205 9.32 9.37 22.25
C THR A 205 10.42 10.03 21.41
N PHE A 206 11.32 10.79 22.04
CA PHE A 206 12.45 11.41 21.35
C PHE A 206 13.30 10.38 20.58
N PHE A 207 13.69 9.27 21.21
CA PHE A 207 14.50 8.24 20.55
C PHE A 207 13.75 7.50 19.44
N GLN A 208 12.43 7.32 19.57
CA GLN A 208 11.61 6.79 18.48
C GLN A 208 11.59 7.76 17.29
N ARG A 209 11.51 9.08 17.52
CA ARG A 209 11.63 10.10 16.45
C ARG A 209 13.02 10.11 15.81
N VAL A 210 14.09 9.94 16.59
CA VAL A 210 15.45 9.78 16.05
C VAL A 210 15.52 8.56 15.13
N LYS A 211 15.03 7.40 15.58
CA LYS A 211 14.93 6.20 14.73
C LYS A 211 14.09 6.48 13.47
N ASN A 212 12.96 7.17 13.63
CA ASN A 212 12.05 7.51 12.53
C ASN A 212 12.70 8.42 11.47
N MET A 213 13.65 9.26 11.88
CA MET A 213 14.39 10.17 10.98
C MET A 213 15.59 9.49 10.29
N LEU A 214 16.27 8.57 10.99
CA LEU A 214 17.49 7.92 10.48
C LEU A 214 17.23 6.67 9.63
N TYR A 215 16.10 6.01 9.83
CA TYR A 215 15.77 4.76 9.11
C TYR A 215 15.42 4.95 7.62
N PRO A 216 14.70 6.00 7.19
CA PRO A 216 14.37 6.18 5.76
C PRO A 216 15.58 6.40 4.83
N PRO A 217 16.58 7.24 5.18
CA PRO A 217 17.74 7.44 4.31
C PRO A 217 18.52 6.15 4.02
N SER A 218 18.67 5.26 5.01
CA SER A 218 19.36 3.97 4.80
C SER A 218 18.57 3.04 3.89
N LEU A 219 17.23 3.04 4.01
CA LEU A 219 16.36 2.27 3.12
C LEU A 219 16.38 2.84 1.69
N LYS A 220 16.44 4.17 1.52
CA LYS A 220 16.46 4.81 0.20
C LYS A 220 17.63 4.37 -0.67
N TYR A 221 18.82 4.15 -0.07
CA TYR A 221 19.97 3.59 -0.78
C TYR A 221 19.68 2.17 -1.33
N LEU A 222 18.99 1.34 -0.54
CA LEU A 222 18.57 0.00 -0.96
C LEU A 222 17.55 0.05 -2.11
N CYS A 223 16.53 0.90 -2.00
CA CYS A 223 15.54 1.04 -3.06
C CYS A 223 16.13 1.59 -4.36
N HIS A 224 17.16 2.43 -4.29
CA HIS A 224 17.78 2.97 -5.49
C HIS A 224 18.19 1.85 -6.46
N PHE A 225 18.77 0.76 -5.97
CA PHE A 225 19.11 -0.40 -6.80
C PHE A 225 17.88 -1.05 -7.47
N SER A 226 16.77 -1.17 -6.73
CA SER A 226 15.57 -1.86 -7.22
C SER A 226 14.73 -1.04 -8.20
N PHE A 227 14.76 0.30 -8.08
CA PHE A 227 13.88 1.18 -8.86
C PHE A 227 14.59 1.91 -10.01
N THR A 228 15.88 2.23 -9.90
CA THR A 228 16.63 2.94 -10.97
C THR A 228 16.53 2.29 -12.35
N PRO A 229 16.48 0.95 -12.52
CA PRO A 229 16.26 0.35 -13.82
C PRO A 229 14.99 0.81 -14.54
N TYR A 230 13.92 1.10 -13.81
CA TYR A 230 12.67 1.58 -14.40
C TYR A 230 12.76 3.04 -14.89
N ALA A 231 13.50 3.89 -14.18
CA ALA A 231 13.82 5.24 -14.64
C ALA A 231 14.66 5.21 -15.92
N ARG A 232 15.63 4.28 -15.99
CA ARG A 232 16.44 4.04 -17.20
C ARG A 232 15.58 3.59 -18.37
N MET A 233 14.76 2.55 -18.19
CA MET A 233 13.83 2.08 -19.24
C MET A 233 12.90 3.20 -19.72
N ALA A 234 12.32 3.97 -18.79
CA ALA A 234 11.47 5.09 -19.15
C ALA A 234 12.22 6.16 -19.95
N SER A 235 13.47 6.45 -19.57
CA SER A 235 14.30 7.45 -20.25
C SER A 235 14.66 7.01 -21.68
N GLU A 236 15.00 5.74 -21.86
CA GLU A 236 15.26 5.14 -23.16
C GLU A 236 14.01 5.13 -24.05
N LEU A 237 12.86 4.74 -23.52
CA LEU A 237 11.61 4.69 -24.29
C LEU A 237 11.09 6.08 -24.68
N LEU A 238 11.22 7.06 -23.77
CA LEU A 238 10.76 8.45 -23.99
C LEU A 238 11.82 9.35 -24.63
N GLN A 239 13.04 8.84 -24.85
CA GLN A 239 14.16 9.58 -25.45
C GLN A 239 14.51 10.89 -24.74
N ARG A 240 14.44 10.89 -23.41
CA ARG A 240 14.84 12.00 -22.52
C ARG A 240 15.06 11.50 -21.10
N ASP A 241 15.72 12.30 -20.26
CA ASP A 241 15.86 11.96 -18.85
C ASP A 241 14.49 11.93 -18.15
N VAL A 242 14.21 10.84 -17.45
CA VAL A 242 12.99 10.60 -16.66
C VAL A 242 13.39 10.13 -15.26
N SER A 243 12.90 10.82 -14.24
CA SER A 243 13.16 10.44 -12.84
C SER A 243 12.07 9.51 -12.29
N LEU A 244 12.38 8.78 -11.20
CA LEU A 244 11.38 8.01 -10.46
C LEU A 244 10.24 8.88 -9.94
N GLY A 245 10.54 10.08 -9.43
CA GLY A 245 9.54 11.04 -8.99
C GLY A 245 8.60 11.45 -10.14
N GLU A 246 9.09 11.50 -11.37
CA GLU A 246 8.27 11.78 -12.55
C GLU A 246 7.41 10.60 -13.00
N ILE A 247 7.90 9.37 -12.84
CA ILE A 247 7.13 8.14 -13.10
C ILE A 247 5.99 8.03 -12.09
N PHE A 248 6.31 8.08 -10.79
CA PHE A 248 5.30 7.99 -9.75
C PHE A 248 4.38 9.21 -9.74
N GLY A 249 4.92 10.39 -9.99
CA GLY A 249 4.17 11.62 -10.13
C GLY A 249 3.22 11.66 -11.33
N SER A 250 3.25 10.70 -12.25
CA SER A 250 2.36 10.69 -13.41
C SER A 250 0.93 10.21 -13.11
N ALA A 251 0.68 9.68 -11.92
CA ALA A 251 -0.65 9.20 -11.53
C ALA A 251 -1.68 10.34 -11.56
N SER A 252 -2.81 10.09 -12.20
CA SER A 252 -3.98 10.97 -12.10
C SER A 252 -4.61 10.86 -10.72
N VAL A 253 -4.76 9.63 -10.22
CA VAL A 253 -5.32 9.33 -8.89
C VAL A 253 -4.55 8.18 -8.26
N TRP A 254 -4.32 8.27 -6.95
CA TRP A 254 -3.79 7.20 -6.11
C TRP A 254 -4.92 6.60 -5.28
N LEU A 255 -5.26 5.35 -5.58
CA LEU A 255 -6.15 4.51 -4.77
C LEU A 255 -5.31 3.77 -3.72
N PHE A 256 -5.19 4.35 -2.53
CA PHE A 256 -4.53 3.72 -1.39
C PHE A 256 -5.45 2.69 -0.75
N ARG A 257 -5.02 1.42 -0.68
CA ARG A 257 -5.65 0.31 0.06
C ARG A 257 -5.46 0.45 1.58
N GLY A 258 -5.75 1.64 2.10
CA GLY A 258 -5.59 2.06 3.49
C GLY A 258 -6.77 2.95 3.90
N ASP A 259 -6.94 3.16 5.20
CA ASP A 259 -7.80 4.19 5.79
C ASP A 259 -7.26 4.61 7.16
N PHE A 260 -7.90 5.57 7.82
CA PHE A 260 -7.45 6.07 9.12
C PHE A 260 -7.99 5.30 10.33
N VAL A 261 -8.80 4.26 10.11
CA VAL A 261 -9.15 3.31 11.17
C VAL A 261 -7.97 2.38 11.41
N MET A 262 -7.32 1.91 10.34
CA MET A 262 -6.12 1.08 10.42
C MET A 262 -4.84 1.92 10.47
N ASP A 263 -4.62 2.83 9.51
CA ASP A 263 -3.43 3.68 9.45
C ASP A 263 -3.52 4.87 10.43
N TYR A 264 -2.41 5.57 10.64
CA TYR A 264 -2.39 6.78 11.46
C TYR A 264 -2.73 8.01 10.62
N PRO A 265 -3.43 9.02 11.19
CA PRO A 265 -3.68 10.29 10.52
C PRO A 265 -2.39 10.94 10.02
N ARG A 266 -2.40 11.41 8.77
CA ARG A 266 -1.27 12.09 8.11
C ARG A 266 -1.77 13.08 7.07
N PRO A 267 -0.92 14.00 6.57
CA PRO A 267 -1.29 14.85 5.45
C PRO A 267 -1.66 14.01 4.22
N ILE A 268 -2.58 14.54 3.42
CA ILE A 268 -3.06 13.91 2.17
C ILE A 268 -3.17 14.97 1.08
N MET A 269 -2.97 14.54 -0.18
CA MET A 269 -3.20 15.37 -1.37
C MET A 269 -4.57 15.08 -1.99
N PRO A 270 -5.16 16.02 -2.76
CA PRO A 270 -6.50 15.85 -3.34
C PRO A 270 -6.64 14.64 -4.28
N ASN A 271 -5.55 14.19 -4.90
CA ASN A 271 -5.54 13.00 -5.75
C ASN A 271 -5.27 11.68 -4.99
N MET A 272 -5.24 11.70 -3.65
CA MET A 272 -5.05 10.53 -2.81
C MET A 272 -6.41 10.08 -2.23
N VAL A 273 -6.86 8.91 -2.65
CA VAL A 273 -8.15 8.33 -2.28
C VAL A 273 -7.91 7.06 -1.47
N PHE A 274 -8.57 6.96 -0.32
CA PHE A 274 -8.39 5.86 0.63
C PHE A 274 -9.54 4.85 0.47
N ILE A 275 -9.19 3.62 0.08
CA ILE A 275 -10.10 2.52 -0.24
C ILE A 275 -9.82 1.29 0.66
N GLY A 276 -9.45 1.52 1.92
CA GLY A 276 -9.25 0.46 2.92
C GLY A 276 -10.49 -0.43 3.07
N GLY A 277 -10.27 -1.73 3.22
CA GLY A 277 -11.35 -2.71 3.44
C GLY A 277 -12.35 -2.87 2.28
N PHE A 278 -11.94 -2.57 1.04
CA PHE A 278 -12.80 -2.77 -0.13
C PHE A 278 -13.20 -4.25 -0.36
N ASN A 279 -12.45 -5.21 0.18
CA ASN A 279 -12.76 -6.65 0.17
C ASN A 279 -13.84 -7.06 1.19
N CYS A 280 -14.28 -6.16 2.08
CA CYS A 280 -15.20 -6.50 3.16
C CYS A 280 -16.65 -6.74 2.70
N GLY A 281 -17.08 -6.13 1.60
CA GLY A 281 -18.45 -6.23 1.08
C GLY A 281 -18.77 -7.57 0.43
N ASN A 282 -17.75 -8.33 0.03
CA ASN A 282 -17.91 -9.59 -0.70
C ASN A 282 -18.21 -10.74 0.26
N LYS A 283 -19.47 -10.83 0.70
CA LYS A 283 -19.97 -11.96 1.50
C LYS A 283 -20.69 -12.97 0.63
N LYS A 284 -20.24 -14.22 0.67
CA LYS A 284 -20.84 -15.36 -0.01
C LYS A 284 -21.32 -16.39 1.02
N PRO A 285 -22.38 -17.15 0.73
CA PRO A 285 -22.76 -18.28 1.56
C PRO A 285 -21.59 -19.27 1.69
N LEU A 286 -21.39 -19.82 2.88
CA LEU A 286 -20.38 -20.85 3.10
C LEU A 286 -20.78 -22.14 2.35
N SER A 287 -19.77 -22.90 1.90
CA SER A 287 -20.02 -24.24 1.37
C SER A 287 -20.51 -25.17 2.48
N GLN A 288 -21.18 -26.27 2.09
CA GLN A 288 -21.67 -27.28 3.05
C GLN A 288 -20.56 -27.83 3.96
N GLU A 289 -19.33 -27.93 3.43
CA GLU A 289 -18.16 -28.36 4.20
C GLU A 289 -17.83 -27.40 5.35
N PHE A 290 -17.73 -26.10 5.07
CA PHE A 290 -17.41 -25.10 6.09
C PHE A 290 -18.58 -24.90 7.08
N GLU A 291 -19.82 -24.95 6.60
CA GLU A 291 -21.00 -24.98 7.46
C GLU A 291 -20.96 -26.15 8.45
N ALA A 292 -20.58 -27.35 8.00
CA ALA A 292 -20.45 -28.51 8.88
C ALA A 292 -19.40 -28.28 9.99
N TYR A 293 -18.25 -27.69 9.66
CA TYR A 293 -17.23 -27.35 10.67
C TYR A 293 -17.73 -26.31 11.68
N VAL A 294 -18.40 -25.27 11.19
CA VAL A 294 -18.96 -24.21 12.03
C VAL A 294 -20.06 -24.74 12.95
N ASN A 295 -20.92 -25.63 12.45
CA ASN A 295 -21.97 -26.25 13.24
C ASN A 295 -21.40 -27.18 14.32
N ALA A 296 -20.41 -28.00 13.97
CA ALA A 296 -19.71 -28.90 14.90
C ALA A 296 -18.98 -28.16 16.03
N SER A 297 -18.65 -26.87 15.86
CA SER A 297 -17.94 -26.06 16.86
C SER A 297 -18.74 -25.75 18.13
N GLY A 298 -20.05 -26.06 18.15
CA GLY A 298 -20.90 -25.89 19.32
C GLY A 298 -20.96 -24.44 19.83
N GLU A 299 -20.95 -24.28 21.15
CA GLU A 299 -20.99 -22.97 21.84
C GLU A 299 -19.63 -22.26 21.86
N HIS A 300 -18.54 -23.03 21.82
CA HIS A 300 -17.18 -22.48 21.85
C HIS A 300 -16.87 -21.66 20.59
N GLY A 301 -17.44 -22.06 19.45
CA GLY A 301 -17.27 -21.37 18.18
C GLY A 301 -15.94 -21.69 17.51
N ILE A 302 -15.56 -20.86 16.54
CA ILE A 302 -14.40 -21.11 15.68
C ILE A 302 -13.29 -20.08 15.82
N VAL A 303 -12.06 -20.53 15.55
CA VAL A 303 -10.87 -19.68 15.37
C VAL A 303 -10.38 -19.89 13.95
N ILE A 304 -10.14 -18.79 13.25
CA ILE A 304 -9.60 -18.82 11.88
C ILE A 304 -8.09 -18.61 11.96
N PHE A 305 -7.31 -19.41 11.25
CA PHE A 305 -5.86 -19.26 11.19
C PHE A 305 -5.34 -19.26 9.75
N SER A 306 -4.72 -18.14 9.35
CA SER A 306 -4.14 -17.95 8.03
C SER A 306 -2.90 -17.06 8.07
N LEU A 307 -1.80 -17.52 7.46
CA LEU A 307 -0.57 -16.74 7.27
C LEU A 307 -0.51 -16.01 5.91
N GLY A 308 -1.66 -15.84 5.24
CA GLY A 308 -1.76 -15.09 3.99
C GLY A 308 -1.34 -15.88 2.75
N SER A 309 -1.65 -15.36 1.55
CA SER A 309 -1.57 -16.12 0.30
C SER A 309 -0.18 -16.71 0.00
N MET A 310 0.89 -16.03 0.43
CA MET A 310 2.28 -16.37 0.11
C MET A 310 2.94 -17.37 1.08
N VAL A 311 2.32 -17.64 2.23
CA VAL A 311 2.84 -18.60 3.22
C VAL A 311 1.80 -19.71 3.38
N SER A 312 2.01 -20.79 2.64
CA SER A 312 1.12 -21.95 2.62
C SER A 312 1.55 -23.06 3.57
N GLU A 313 2.84 -23.08 3.95
CA GLU A 313 3.43 -24.00 4.92
C GLU A 313 4.51 -23.30 5.74
N ILE A 314 4.88 -23.92 6.86
CA ILE A 314 5.92 -23.45 7.79
C ILE A 314 6.74 -24.67 8.24
N PRO A 315 7.97 -24.46 8.76
CA PRO A 315 8.82 -25.57 9.21
C PRO A 315 8.10 -26.47 10.22
N GLU A 316 8.30 -27.78 10.08
CA GLU A 316 7.58 -28.82 10.84
C GLU A 316 7.62 -28.58 12.35
N GLN A 317 8.79 -28.28 12.91
CA GLN A 317 8.93 -27.99 14.34
C GLN A 317 8.02 -26.83 14.78
N LYS A 318 7.95 -25.75 13.99
CA LYS A 318 7.09 -24.61 14.30
C LYS A 318 5.61 -24.95 14.11
N ALA A 319 5.29 -25.78 13.11
CA ALA A 319 3.94 -26.28 12.91
C ALA A 319 3.46 -27.15 14.09
N MET A 320 4.34 -27.98 14.66
CA MET A 320 4.05 -28.79 15.85
C MET A 320 3.85 -27.94 17.10
N GLU A 321 4.70 -26.92 17.33
CA GLU A 321 4.54 -25.98 18.45
C GLU A 321 3.19 -25.23 18.38
N ILE A 322 2.79 -24.80 17.18
CA ILE A 322 1.49 -24.16 16.97
C ILE A 322 0.35 -25.16 17.15
N ALA A 323 0.44 -26.35 16.57
CA ALA A 323 -0.57 -27.40 16.71
C ALA A 323 -0.84 -27.77 18.19
N ASP A 324 0.22 -27.81 19.01
CA ASP A 324 0.11 -28.06 20.45
C ASP A 324 -0.70 -26.95 21.17
N ALA A 325 -0.47 -25.68 20.84
CA ALA A 325 -1.23 -24.57 21.40
C ALA A 325 -2.70 -24.60 20.98
N LEU A 326 -2.96 -24.88 19.69
CA LEU A 326 -4.31 -24.97 19.13
C LEU A 326 -5.11 -26.12 19.76
N GLY A 327 -4.45 -27.23 20.13
CA GLY A 327 -5.07 -28.35 20.82
C GLY A 327 -5.54 -28.07 22.25
N LYS A 328 -5.06 -26.97 22.87
CA LYS A 328 -5.36 -26.60 24.26
C LYS A 328 -6.55 -25.64 24.40
N ILE A 329 -7.11 -25.18 23.29
CA ILE A 329 -8.31 -24.33 23.29
C ILE A 329 -9.55 -25.13 22.88
N PRO A 330 -10.74 -24.83 23.44
CA PRO A 330 -11.95 -25.59 23.15
C PRO A 330 -12.60 -25.27 21.78
N GLN A 331 -12.17 -24.20 21.11
CA GLN A 331 -12.69 -23.81 19.80
C GLN A 331 -12.28 -24.80 18.70
N THR A 332 -13.13 -24.90 17.68
CA THR A 332 -12.72 -25.54 16.43
C THR A 332 -11.84 -24.58 15.64
N VAL A 333 -10.64 -25.01 15.27
CA VAL A 333 -9.68 -24.18 14.54
C VAL A 333 -9.69 -24.56 13.07
N LEU A 334 -9.90 -23.58 12.19
CA LEU A 334 -9.75 -23.75 10.74
C LEU A 334 -8.43 -23.13 10.31
N TRP A 335 -7.45 -23.98 10.02
CA TRP A 335 -6.09 -23.57 9.70
C TRP A 335 -5.79 -23.78 8.21
N ARG A 336 -5.56 -22.67 7.49
CA ARG A 336 -5.03 -22.75 6.13
C ARG A 336 -3.57 -23.22 6.15
N TYR A 337 -3.34 -24.44 5.69
CA TYR A 337 -2.05 -25.11 5.68
C TYR A 337 -1.99 -26.17 4.59
N THR A 338 -0.94 -26.15 3.76
CA THR A 338 -0.75 -27.09 2.65
C THR A 338 0.44 -28.03 2.83
N GLY A 339 1.23 -27.85 3.90
CA GLY A 339 2.37 -28.71 4.21
C GLY A 339 1.95 -30.05 4.82
N THR A 340 2.93 -30.83 5.23
CA THR A 340 2.71 -32.12 5.91
C THR A 340 1.97 -31.91 7.23
N PRO A 341 0.82 -32.56 7.47
CA PRO A 341 0.07 -32.41 8.72
C PRO A 341 0.95 -32.68 9.95
N PRO A 342 0.97 -31.78 10.96
CA PRO A 342 1.75 -32.01 12.17
C PRO A 342 1.33 -33.31 12.87
N PRO A 343 2.27 -34.16 13.31
CA PRO A 343 1.95 -35.45 13.92
C PRO A 343 1.16 -35.33 15.24
N ASN A 344 1.26 -34.19 15.92
CA ASN A 344 0.57 -33.87 17.17
C ASN A 344 -0.72 -33.05 16.95
N LEU A 345 -1.27 -32.99 15.74
CA LEU A 345 -2.47 -32.21 15.44
C LEU A 345 -3.71 -32.73 16.20
N ALA A 346 -4.28 -31.89 17.05
CA ALA A 346 -5.46 -32.21 17.83
C ALA A 346 -6.75 -32.24 16.97
N LYS A 347 -7.75 -33.01 17.40
CA LYS A 347 -9.02 -33.24 16.67
C LYS A 347 -9.85 -31.97 16.42
N ASN A 348 -9.69 -30.96 17.27
CA ASN A 348 -10.38 -29.67 17.16
C ASN A 348 -9.83 -28.79 16.02
N THR A 349 -8.66 -29.12 15.47
CA THR A 349 -8.04 -28.35 14.38
C THR A 349 -8.26 -29.05 13.04
N LYS A 350 -8.77 -28.32 12.04
CA LYS A 350 -8.95 -28.78 10.67
C LYS A 350 -7.99 -28.03 9.75
N LEU A 351 -7.16 -28.79 9.03
CA LEU A 351 -6.29 -28.23 8.00
C LEU A 351 -7.07 -28.12 6.69
N VAL A 352 -7.00 -26.96 6.05
CA VAL A 352 -7.64 -26.71 4.75
C VAL A 352 -6.66 -26.04 3.80
N LYS A 353 -6.80 -26.30 2.49
CA LYS A 353 -5.90 -25.71 1.48
C LYS A 353 -6.20 -24.23 1.22
N TRP A 354 -7.47 -23.85 1.31
CA TRP A 354 -7.92 -22.47 1.12
C TRP A 354 -9.12 -22.18 2.03
N LEU A 355 -9.21 -20.95 2.53
CA LEU A 355 -10.30 -20.50 3.40
C LEU A 355 -11.16 -19.49 2.65
N PRO A 356 -12.50 -19.59 2.70
CA PRO A 356 -13.39 -18.44 2.47
C PRO A 356 -13.28 -17.49 3.68
N GLN A 357 -12.10 -16.86 3.82
CA GLN A 357 -11.65 -16.20 5.05
C GLN A 357 -12.61 -15.09 5.49
N ASN A 358 -12.99 -14.18 4.59
CA ASN A 358 -13.93 -13.09 4.91
C ASN A 358 -15.31 -13.63 5.36
N ASP A 359 -15.83 -14.66 4.69
CA ASP A 359 -17.13 -15.25 5.00
C ASP A 359 -17.11 -15.92 6.39
N LEU A 360 -16.06 -16.68 6.68
CA LEU A 360 -15.84 -17.29 7.99
C LEU A 360 -15.66 -16.25 9.08
N LEU A 361 -14.87 -15.20 8.83
CA LEU A 361 -14.70 -14.10 9.79
C LEU A 361 -16.03 -13.39 10.05
N GLY A 362 -16.89 -13.27 9.04
CA GLY A 362 -18.24 -12.72 9.15
C GLY A 362 -19.25 -13.60 9.88
N HIS A 363 -18.91 -14.86 10.19
CA HIS A 363 -19.81 -15.78 10.86
C HIS A 363 -19.95 -15.47 12.37
N PRO A 364 -21.17 -15.47 12.97
CA PRO A 364 -21.38 -15.11 14.38
C PRO A 364 -20.63 -15.98 15.41
N LYS A 365 -20.26 -17.21 15.04
CA LYS A 365 -19.48 -18.12 15.88
C LYS A 365 -17.98 -17.86 15.87
N THR A 366 -17.48 -16.92 15.06
CA THR A 366 -16.04 -16.63 15.00
C THR A 366 -15.61 -15.83 16.23
N ARG A 367 -14.61 -16.36 16.93
CA ARG A 367 -14.12 -15.81 18.21
C ARG A 367 -12.82 -15.04 18.08
N ALA A 368 -11.89 -15.55 17.29
CA ALA A 368 -10.59 -14.93 17.08
C ALA A 368 -10.03 -15.24 15.69
N PHE A 369 -9.11 -14.39 15.24
CA PHE A 369 -8.38 -14.55 14.00
C PHE A 369 -6.87 -14.57 14.26
N ILE A 370 -6.23 -15.70 13.95
CA ILE A 370 -4.79 -15.84 13.94
C ILE A 370 -4.29 -15.45 12.55
N THR A 371 -3.45 -14.41 12.48
CA THR A 371 -3.07 -13.79 11.21
C THR A 371 -1.60 -13.39 11.16
N HIS A 372 -0.99 -13.48 9.97
CA HIS A 372 0.29 -12.83 9.70
C HIS A 372 0.22 -11.28 9.64
N SER A 373 -0.93 -10.66 9.86
CA SER A 373 -1.11 -9.19 9.83
C SER A 373 -0.90 -8.53 8.47
N GLY A 374 -1.06 -9.29 7.38
CA GLY A 374 -1.21 -8.71 6.05
C GLY A 374 -2.47 -7.83 5.97
N SER A 375 -2.37 -6.72 5.23
CA SER A 375 -3.38 -5.67 5.22
C SER A 375 -4.82 -6.16 4.95
N HIS A 376 -5.03 -7.12 4.03
CA HIS A 376 -6.37 -7.64 3.74
C HIS A 376 -6.98 -8.40 4.91
N GLY A 377 -6.22 -9.31 5.52
CA GLY A 377 -6.70 -10.06 6.68
C GLY A 377 -7.01 -9.13 7.85
N VAL A 378 -6.20 -8.08 8.04
CA VAL A 378 -6.49 -7.07 9.08
C VAL A 378 -7.81 -6.36 8.79
N TYR A 379 -8.06 -5.92 7.55
CA TYR A 379 -9.34 -5.32 7.19
C TYR A 379 -10.52 -6.29 7.36
N GLU A 380 -10.40 -7.55 6.95
CA GLU A 380 -11.47 -8.54 7.17
C GLU A 380 -11.77 -8.75 8.66
N GLY A 381 -10.72 -8.74 9.50
CA GLY A 381 -10.85 -8.77 10.96
C GLY A 381 -11.55 -7.52 11.52
N ILE A 382 -11.16 -6.31 11.07
CA ILE A 382 -11.82 -5.05 11.44
C ILE A 382 -13.28 -5.06 10.99
N CYS A 383 -13.54 -5.37 9.72
CA CYS A 383 -14.88 -5.37 9.14
C CYS A 383 -15.80 -6.35 9.84
N ASN A 384 -15.32 -7.53 10.24
CA ASN A 384 -16.18 -8.49 10.93
C ASN A 384 -16.10 -8.39 12.46
N GLY A 385 -15.32 -7.45 13.00
CA GLY A 385 -15.22 -7.21 14.43
C GLY A 385 -14.59 -8.39 15.18
N VAL A 386 -13.61 -9.06 14.58
CA VAL A 386 -12.96 -10.26 15.12
C VAL A 386 -11.58 -9.88 15.69
N PRO A 387 -11.33 -10.06 16.99
CA PRO A 387 -10.05 -9.74 17.60
C PRO A 387 -8.95 -10.70 17.12
N MET A 388 -7.70 -10.23 17.13
CA MET A 388 -6.62 -10.90 16.40
C MET A 388 -5.45 -11.34 17.29
N VAL A 389 -4.89 -12.52 17.01
CA VAL A 389 -3.52 -12.88 17.40
C VAL A 389 -2.64 -12.75 16.16
N MET A 390 -1.63 -11.90 16.24
CA MET A 390 -0.88 -11.40 15.10
C MET A 390 0.54 -11.95 15.12
N MET A 391 0.94 -12.65 14.05
CA MET A 391 2.26 -13.26 13.87
C MET A 391 2.93 -12.72 12.60
N PRO A 392 3.36 -11.43 12.61
CA PRO A 392 3.93 -10.80 11.42
C PRO A 392 5.25 -11.45 11.01
N LEU A 393 5.43 -11.61 9.69
CA LEU A 393 6.57 -12.32 9.09
C LEU A 393 7.49 -11.39 8.29
N PHE A 394 6.94 -10.49 7.47
CA PHE A 394 7.72 -9.60 6.59
C PHE A 394 6.90 -8.41 6.06
N GLY A 395 7.54 -7.49 5.34
CA GLY A 395 6.87 -6.37 4.69
C GLY A 395 6.23 -5.39 5.68
N ASP A 396 5.00 -4.97 5.40
CA ASP A 396 4.19 -4.05 6.25
C ASP A 396 3.60 -4.72 7.50
N GLN A 397 3.69 -6.04 7.61
CA GLN A 397 2.97 -6.84 8.60
C GLN A 397 3.29 -6.42 10.04
N MET A 398 4.56 -6.10 10.34
CA MET A 398 4.95 -5.67 11.69
C MET A 398 4.36 -4.31 12.07
N ASP A 399 4.27 -3.39 11.12
CA ASP A 399 3.68 -2.07 11.37
C ASP A 399 2.16 -2.18 11.48
N ASN A 400 1.52 -3.05 10.68
CA ASN A 400 0.10 -3.36 10.80
C ASN A 400 -0.23 -3.98 12.16
N ALA A 401 0.55 -4.98 12.59
CA ALA A 401 0.41 -5.58 13.91
C ALA A 401 0.53 -4.52 15.01
N LYS A 402 1.53 -3.62 14.89
CA LYS A 402 1.70 -2.53 15.85
C LYS A 402 0.49 -1.60 15.90
N ARG A 403 -0.12 -1.26 14.77
CA ARG A 403 -1.33 -0.40 14.70
C ARG A 403 -2.54 -1.03 15.37
N MET A 404 -2.70 -2.36 15.25
CA MET A 404 -3.81 -3.08 15.87
C MET A 404 -3.59 -3.27 17.37
N GLU A 405 -2.35 -3.54 17.78
CA GLU A 405 -1.94 -3.64 19.18
C GLU A 405 -2.14 -2.30 19.92
N THR A 406 -1.73 -1.17 19.33
CA THR A 406 -1.91 0.16 19.94
C THR A 406 -3.38 0.55 20.09
N ARG A 407 -4.28 -0.06 19.30
CA ARG A 407 -5.74 0.10 19.40
C ARG A 407 -6.39 -0.91 20.34
N GLY A 408 -5.61 -1.80 20.96
CA GLY A 408 -6.10 -2.84 21.86
C GLY A 408 -7.01 -3.86 21.16
N ALA A 409 -6.80 -4.10 19.87
CA ALA A 409 -7.64 -4.96 19.03
C ALA A 409 -7.02 -6.34 18.75
N GLY A 410 -5.83 -6.59 19.30
CA GLY A 410 -5.15 -7.87 19.19
C GLY A 410 -3.82 -7.90 19.94
N ILE A 411 -3.19 -9.08 19.95
CA ILE A 411 -1.90 -9.36 20.60
C ILE A 411 -0.90 -9.74 19.52
N THR A 412 0.30 -9.15 19.54
CA THR A 412 1.39 -9.50 18.62
C THR A 412 2.30 -10.55 19.26
N LEU A 413 2.58 -11.63 18.53
CA LEU A 413 3.56 -12.65 18.90
C LEU A 413 4.67 -12.71 17.85
N ASN A 414 5.91 -12.88 18.32
CA ASN A 414 7.02 -13.19 17.43
C ASN A 414 6.99 -14.69 17.12
N VAL A 415 6.63 -15.05 15.88
CA VAL A 415 6.48 -16.45 15.45
C VAL A 415 7.74 -17.29 15.71
N LEU A 416 8.93 -16.68 15.64
CA LEU A 416 10.20 -17.35 15.82
C LEU A 416 10.47 -17.70 17.28
N GLU A 417 10.04 -16.83 18.19
CA GLU A 417 10.40 -16.86 19.61
C GLU A 417 9.29 -17.43 20.49
N MET A 418 8.03 -17.29 20.07
CA MET A 418 6.88 -17.74 20.86
C MET A 418 6.92 -19.25 21.14
N SER A 419 6.47 -19.61 22.32
CA SER A 419 6.16 -20.98 22.72
C SER A 419 4.70 -21.33 22.45
N SER A 420 4.37 -22.62 22.56
CA SER A 420 2.98 -23.11 22.55
C SER A 420 2.13 -22.41 23.62
N GLY A 421 2.69 -22.19 24.82
CA GLY A 421 2.00 -21.50 25.92
C GLY A 421 1.70 -20.02 25.64
N ASP A 422 2.61 -19.32 24.95
CA ASP A 422 2.39 -17.92 24.57
C ASP A 422 1.20 -17.77 23.61
N LEU A 423 1.11 -18.66 22.62
CA LEU A 423 0.00 -18.66 21.67
C LEU A 423 -1.33 -19.05 22.36
N GLU A 424 -1.32 -20.06 23.22
CA GLU A 424 -2.49 -20.43 24.02
C GLU A 424 -3.00 -19.27 24.87
N ASN A 425 -2.09 -18.60 25.60
CA ASN A 425 -2.43 -17.47 26.46
C ASN A 425 -2.95 -16.28 25.66
N ALA A 426 -2.32 -15.95 24.52
CA ALA A 426 -2.79 -14.88 23.65
C ALA A 426 -4.20 -15.17 23.11
N LEU A 427 -4.48 -16.41 22.70
CA LEU A 427 -5.80 -16.83 22.24
C LEU A 427 -6.85 -16.72 23.35
N LYS A 428 -6.54 -17.22 24.55
CA LYS A 428 -7.44 -17.10 25.70
C LYS A 428 -7.71 -15.63 26.06
N ALA A 429 -6.69 -14.77 25.99
CA ALA A 429 -6.83 -13.34 26.25
C ALA A 429 -7.77 -12.68 25.24
N VAL A 430 -7.49 -12.78 23.93
CA VAL A 430 -8.32 -12.10 22.91
C VAL A 430 -9.75 -12.64 22.81
N ILE A 431 -9.97 -13.90 23.19
CA ILE A 431 -11.30 -14.53 23.21
C ILE A 431 -12.12 -14.12 24.44
N ASN A 432 -11.49 -14.09 25.63
CA ASN A 432 -12.22 -13.98 26.89
C ASN A 432 -12.20 -12.56 27.50
N GLU A 433 -11.16 -11.76 27.25
CA GLU A 433 -11.09 -10.40 27.76
C GLU A 433 -11.94 -9.45 26.90
N LYS A 434 -12.92 -8.82 27.54
CA LYS A 434 -13.92 -7.98 26.84
C LYS A 434 -13.32 -6.81 26.07
N SER A 435 -12.22 -6.25 26.57
CA SER A 435 -11.54 -5.08 25.99
C SER A 435 -11.17 -5.30 24.51
N TYR A 436 -10.64 -6.46 24.14
CA TYR A 436 -10.28 -6.75 22.75
C TYR A 436 -11.50 -6.76 21.84
N LYS A 437 -12.59 -7.40 22.27
CA LYS A 437 -13.84 -7.45 21.51
C LYS A 437 -14.48 -6.06 21.40
N GLU A 438 -14.52 -5.29 22.48
CA GLU A 438 -15.05 -3.93 22.49
C GLU A 438 -14.27 -3.00 21.57
N ASN A 439 -12.93 -3.07 21.61
CA ASN A 439 -12.05 -2.28 20.77
C ASN A 439 -12.20 -2.63 19.29
N ILE A 440 -12.16 -3.91 18.91
CA ILE A 440 -12.33 -4.29 17.49
C ILE A 440 -13.74 -3.96 16.99
N MET A 441 -14.78 -4.08 17.82
CA MET A 441 -16.15 -3.67 17.45
C MET A 441 -16.26 -2.14 17.30
N ARG A 442 -15.54 -1.37 18.10
CA ARG A 442 -15.42 0.09 17.92
C ARG A 442 -14.75 0.42 16.59
N LEU A 443 -13.64 -0.24 16.25
CA LEU A 443 -12.95 -0.06 14.96
C LEU A 443 -13.86 -0.48 13.79
N SER A 444 -14.58 -1.60 13.92
CA SER A 444 -15.54 -2.07 12.91
C SER A 444 -16.62 -1.04 12.60
N ARG A 445 -17.20 -0.43 13.66
CA ARG A 445 -18.20 0.63 13.50
C ARG A 445 -17.62 1.84 12.79
N LEU A 446 -16.44 2.32 13.20
CA LEU A 446 -15.77 3.45 12.56
C LEU A 446 -15.44 3.18 11.08
N HIS A 447 -15.00 1.97 10.77
CA HIS A 447 -14.61 1.58 9.41
C HIS A 447 -15.81 1.52 8.44
N LYS A 448 -16.95 1.04 8.95
CA LYS A 448 -18.20 0.90 8.18
C LYS A 448 -19.03 2.17 8.13
N ASP A 449 -18.79 3.13 9.02
CA ASP A 449 -19.49 4.40 9.04
C ASP A 449 -18.90 5.35 7.99
N ARG A 450 -19.29 5.11 6.73
CA ARG A 450 -18.79 5.81 5.54
C ARG A 450 -19.91 6.07 4.55
N PRO A 451 -19.82 7.17 3.77
CA PRO A 451 -20.87 7.53 2.82
C PRO A 451 -20.88 6.65 1.55
N ILE A 452 -19.73 6.08 1.17
CA ILE A 452 -19.55 5.31 -0.07
C ILE A 452 -18.73 4.07 0.27
N GLU A 453 -19.13 2.92 -0.25
CA GLU A 453 -18.35 1.69 -0.09
C GLU A 453 -17.01 1.78 -0.87
N PRO A 454 -15.90 1.21 -0.36
CA PRO A 454 -14.57 1.48 -0.89
C PRO A 454 -14.36 0.91 -2.29
N LEU A 455 -15.02 -0.19 -2.62
CA LEU A 455 -15.00 -0.77 -3.98
C LEU A 455 -15.71 0.17 -4.96
N ASP A 456 -16.89 0.68 -4.61
CA ASP A 456 -17.62 1.66 -5.41
C ASP A 456 -16.83 2.95 -5.58
N LEU A 457 -16.15 3.41 -4.51
CA LEU A 457 -15.28 4.58 -4.53
C LEU A 457 -14.08 4.37 -5.46
N ALA A 458 -13.43 3.20 -5.39
CA ALA A 458 -12.31 2.86 -6.26
C ALA A 458 -12.73 2.93 -7.74
N VAL A 459 -13.84 2.28 -8.07
CA VAL A 459 -14.37 2.23 -9.44
C VAL A 459 -14.83 3.61 -9.91
N PHE A 460 -15.49 4.39 -9.04
CA PHE A 460 -15.85 5.78 -9.34
C PHE A 460 -14.64 6.61 -9.78
N TRP A 461 -13.49 6.48 -9.10
CA TRP A 461 -12.29 7.25 -9.43
C TRP A 461 -11.59 6.75 -10.70
N VAL A 462 -11.66 5.44 -10.99
CA VAL A 462 -11.24 4.93 -12.30
C VAL A 462 -12.09 5.54 -13.41
N GLU A 463 -13.41 5.52 -13.25
CA GLU A 463 -14.33 6.15 -14.20
C GLU A 463 -14.14 7.66 -14.30
N PHE A 464 -13.85 8.35 -13.19
CA PHE A 464 -13.56 9.78 -13.18
C PHE A 464 -12.37 10.10 -14.09
N VAL A 465 -11.27 9.34 -13.95
CA VAL A 465 -10.08 9.52 -14.78
C VAL A 465 -10.38 9.21 -16.25
N MET A 466 -11.20 8.19 -16.54
CA MET A 466 -11.64 7.88 -17.91
C MET A 466 -12.45 9.01 -18.54
N ARG A 467 -13.44 9.54 -17.81
CA ARG A 467 -14.34 10.63 -18.27
C ARG A 467 -13.61 11.94 -18.50
N HIS A 468 -12.65 12.27 -17.64
CA HIS A 468 -11.95 13.55 -17.66
C HIS A 468 -10.57 13.49 -18.31
N LYS A 469 -10.17 12.33 -18.85
CA LYS A 469 -8.86 12.10 -19.50
C LYS A 469 -7.69 12.50 -18.58
N GLY A 470 -7.81 12.14 -17.30
CA GLY A 470 -6.87 12.50 -16.24
C GLY A 470 -7.51 13.29 -15.10
N ALA A 471 -6.67 13.84 -14.22
CA ALA A 471 -7.10 14.62 -13.05
C ALA A 471 -6.12 15.76 -12.70
N SER A 472 -5.68 16.52 -13.70
CA SER A 472 -4.64 17.57 -13.54
C SER A 472 -4.99 18.63 -12.48
N HIS A 473 -6.27 18.97 -12.31
CA HIS A 473 -6.74 19.92 -11.29
C HIS A 473 -6.57 19.41 -9.84
N LEU A 474 -6.32 18.12 -9.64
CA LEU A 474 -6.01 17.54 -8.32
C LEU A 474 -4.50 17.42 -8.07
N ARG A 475 -3.67 17.70 -9.08
CA ARG A 475 -2.21 17.65 -8.96
C ARG A 475 -1.70 18.88 -8.20
N PRO A 476 -0.93 18.71 -7.11
CA PRO A 476 -0.38 19.85 -6.39
C PRO A 476 0.75 20.53 -7.19
N ALA A 477 0.84 21.86 -7.07
CA ALA A 477 1.94 22.65 -7.64
C ALA A 477 3.33 22.26 -7.06
N ALA A 478 3.35 21.51 -5.95
CA ALA A 478 4.57 20.99 -5.34
C ALA A 478 5.45 20.19 -6.33
N HIS A 479 4.86 19.58 -7.36
CA HIS A 479 5.62 18.89 -8.40
C HIS A 479 6.43 19.81 -9.32
N ASP A 480 6.09 21.10 -9.38
CA ASP A 480 6.70 22.08 -10.26
C ASP A 480 7.71 22.98 -9.50
N LEU A 481 7.85 22.77 -8.19
CA LEU A 481 8.76 23.51 -7.33
C LEU A 481 10.10 22.78 -7.19
N THR A 482 11.18 23.55 -7.11
CA THR A 482 12.47 23.02 -6.64
C THR A 482 12.42 22.69 -5.15
N TRP A 483 13.31 21.81 -4.68
CA TRP A 483 13.31 21.38 -3.27
C TRP A 483 13.44 22.55 -2.27
N TYR A 484 14.19 23.59 -2.62
CA TYR A 484 14.36 24.77 -1.76
C TYR A 484 13.15 25.71 -1.80
N GLN A 485 12.44 25.82 -2.93
CA GLN A 485 11.16 26.55 -3.03
C GLN A 485 10.06 25.83 -2.24
N TYR A 486 9.98 24.50 -2.38
CA TYR A 486 9.02 23.68 -1.64
C TYR A 486 9.15 23.85 -0.12
N HIS A 487 10.39 23.96 0.39
CA HIS A 487 10.68 24.21 1.80
C HIS A 487 10.82 25.71 2.15
N SER A 488 10.51 26.61 1.20
CA SER A 488 10.60 28.08 1.36
C SER A 488 11.96 28.58 1.85
N LEU A 489 13.05 27.87 1.55
CA LEU A 489 14.40 28.22 1.98
C LEU A 489 14.92 29.48 1.29
N ASP A 490 14.45 29.75 0.07
CA ASP A 490 14.68 30.99 -0.67
C ASP A 490 14.03 32.19 0.04
N VAL A 491 12.77 32.05 0.48
CA VAL A 491 12.05 33.08 1.24
C VAL A 491 12.69 33.29 2.63
N ILE A 492 12.99 32.21 3.35
CA ILE A 492 13.67 32.28 4.66
C ILE A 492 15.04 32.95 4.50
N GLY A 493 15.82 32.55 3.48
CA GLY A 493 17.11 33.16 3.16
C GLY A 493 16.99 34.66 2.89
N PHE A 494 16.00 35.07 2.09
CA PHE A 494 15.73 36.48 1.80
C PHE A 494 15.38 37.29 3.07
N LEU A 495 14.47 36.79 3.90
CA LEU A 495 14.06 37.45 5.14
C LEU A 495 15.21 37.55 6.16
N LEU A 496 16.04 36.52 6.26
CA LEU A 496 17.25 36.54 7.10
C LEU A 496 18.25 37.60 6.59
N ALA A 497 18.47 37.69 5.28
CA ALA A 497 19.37 38.69 4.70
C ALA A 497 18.90 40.13 4.99
N VAL A 498 17.59 40.40 4.85
CA VAL A 498 16.99 41.70 5.21
C VAL A 498 17.20 42.00 6.70
N THR A 499 16.90 41.05 7.58
CA THR A 499 17.04 41.21 9.04
C THR A 499 18.50 41.49 9.42
N LEU A 500 19.44 40.71 8.90
CA LEU A 500 20.87 40.89 9.15
C LEU A 500 21.39 42.24 8.64
N THR A 501 20.88 42.72 7.50
CA THR A 501 21.22 44.02 6.94
C THR A 501 20.71 45.16 7.83
N VAL A 502 19.47 45.08 8.32
CA VAL A 502 18.93 46.07 9.27
C VAL A 502 19.72 46.08 10.57
N ILE A 503 20.05 44.91 11.13
CA ILE A 503 20.89 44.79 12.33
C ILE A 503 22.27 45.42 12.09
N PHE A 504 22.89 45.12 10.94
CA PHE A 504 24.19 45.66 10.58
C PHE A 504 24.17 47.19 10.43
N ILE A 505 23.18 47.75 9.72
CA ILE A 505 23.01 49.20 9.56
C ILE A 505 22.79 49.85 10.93
N THR A 506 21.91 49.29 11.76
CA THR A 506 21.62 49.80 13.10
C THR A 506 22.87 49.77 13.97
N PHE A 507 23.61 48.65 13.97
CA PHE A 507 24.88 48.52 14.68
C PHE A 507 25.91 49.56 14.20
N LYS A 508 26.07 49.75 12.88
CA LYS A 508 26.98 50.76 12.33
C LYS A 508 26.55 52.18 12.69
N ALA A 509 25.26 52.48 12.65
CA ALA A 509 24.71 53.76 13.07
C ALA A 509 24.97 54.02 14.57
N CYS A 510 24.66 53.06 15.44
CA CYS A 510 24.93 53.13 16.87
C CYS A 510 26.43 53.22 17.19
N ALA A 511 27.29 52.46 16.50
CA ALA A 511 28.73 52.53 16.67
C ALA A 511 29.28 53.88 16.19
N PHE A 512 28.73 54.44 15.11
CA PHE A 512 29.09 55.75 14.60
C PHE A 512 28.66 56.87 15.56
N THR A 513 27.41 56.85 16.05
CA THR A 513 26.94 57.81 17.06
C THR A 513 27.73 57.69 18.36
N PHE A 514 28.02 56.48 18.83
CA PHE A 514 28.84 56.26 20.01
C PHE A 514 30.28 56.79 19.82
N ARG A 515 30.91 56.55 18.67
CA ARG A 515 32.21 57.15 18.34
C ARG A 515 32.16 58.67 18.27
N LYS A 516 31.06 59.27 17.80
CA LYS A 516 30.92 60.73 17.76
C LYS A 516 30.62 61.36 19.13
N CYS A 517 29.84 60.68 19.98
CA CYS A 517 29.44 61.18 21.30
C CYS A 517 30.50 60.89 22.39
N PHE A 518 31.24 59.79 22.28
CA PHE A 518 32.20 59.32 23.30
C PHE A 518 33.63 59.13 22.78
N GLY A 519 33.90 59.37 21.49
CA GLY A 519 35.26 59.39 20.94
C GLY A 519 36.03 60.60 21.47
N LYS A 520 37.14 60.36 22.16
CA LYS A 520 38.06 61.40 22.66
C LYS A 520 38.46 62.35 21.52
N LYS A 521 38.19 63.65 21.67
CA LYS A 521 38.91 64.70 20.91
C LYS A 521 40.40 64.55 21.23
N GLU A 522 41.23 64.21 20.25
CA GLU A 522 42.68 64.31 20.41
C GLU A 522 43.03 65.74 20.84
N ARG A 523 43.75 65.86 21.97
CA ARG A 523 44.36 67.13 22.39
C ARG A 523 45.34 67.55 21.31
N VAL A 524 45.05 68.66 20.62
CA VAL A 524 45.98 69.37 19.74
C VAL A 524 47.29 69.61 20.51
N LYS A 525 48.38 68.95 20.12
CA LYS A 525 49.72 69.22 20.64
C LYS A 525 50.12 70.66 20.27
N LYS A 526 50.36 71.51 21.28
CA LYS A 526 50.98 72.83 21.09
C LYS A 526 52.37 72.64 20.46
N SER A 527 52.60 73.32 19.33
CA SER A 527 53.91 73.45 18.69
C SER A 527 54.90 74.15 19.63
N HIS A 528 56.04 73.50 19.91
CA HIS A 528 57.19 74.12 20.55
C HIS A 528 57.95 74.94 19.50
N LYS A 529 57.98 76.27 19.64
CA LYS A 529 58.91 77.13 18.91
C LYS A 529 60.32 76.91 19.45
N SER A 530 61.23 76.50 18.58
CA SER A 530 62.68 76.54 18.78
C SER A 530 63.14 77.99 18.92
N LYS A 531 63.97 78.28 19.92
CA LYS A 531 64.78 79.51 20.00
C LYS A 531 66.23 79.12 19.79
N THR A 532 66.80 79.66 18.72
CA THR A 532 68.24 79.71 18.43
C THR A 532 68.86 80.85 19.24
N HIS A 533 69.88 80.55 20.04
CA HIS A 533 71.20 81.19 19.99
C HIS A 533 72.19 80.42 20.86
#